data_AF-A0A1M7NSB9-F1
#
_entry.id   AF-A0A1M7NSB9-F1
#
_cell.length_a   1.000
_cell.length_b   1.000
_cell.length_c   1.000
_cell.angle_alpha   90.00
_cell.angle_beta   90.00
_cell.angle_gamma   90.00
#
_symmetry.space_group_name_H-M   'P 1'
#
loop_
_entity.id
_entity.type
_entity.pdbx_description
1 polymer ?
#
loop_
_entity_poly.entity_id
_entity_poly.type
_entity_poly.pdbx_seq_one_letter_code
_entity_poly.pdbx_strand_id
1 'polypeptide(L)'
;MSRFAAEWLMHLARREEDIFQYPRLTEEITLDQAIGRLVLAPEAVFDGCVEDDPDKMTWCHSYDRCGSSFYVYRNTFQVWLDVSESEPGSGGSAIYAAVGSFAHGCRYTFIGDPQGLSDMALRRRTDAMLSSALKYRGTSHLAPHQRQLDGSKELGVPPLVWCSDPVSNIQSMIHVAVDSMEFDLPEIKDVYYDFSAKAFCDPDGRPLLETVLGSWSDHLAGSGKTRAGISTLKRCILLRSLVCQKSESRSQLLEQILRESREFIDAGDLAEIFY
;
A
#
# COMPACT_ATOMS: atom_id res chain seq x y z
N MET A 1 1.87 13.85 17.12
CA MET A 1 1.91 12.39 16.94
C MET A 1 3.35 11.94 16.73
N SER A 2 3.72 10.76 17.23
CA SER A 2 5.04 10.16 16.97
C SER A 2 5.21 9.90 15.47
N ARG A 3 6.41 10.13 14.92
CA ARG A 3 6.79 9.79 13.53
C ARG A 3 7.59 8.49 13.42
N PHE A 4 7.75 7.80 14.54
CA PHE A 4 8.63 6.64 14.67
C PHE A 4 8.30 5.51 13.68
N ALA A 5 7.02 5.18 13.49
CA ALA A 5 6.64 4.10 12.59
C ALA A 5 7.04 4.40 11.14
N ALA A 6 6.79 5.63 10.68
CA ALA A 6 7.22 6.08 9.36
C ALA A 6 8.76 6.06 9.22
N GLU A 7 9.49 6.58 10.21
CA GLU A 7 10.96 6.59 10.19
C GLU A 7 11.55 5.18 10.15
N TRP A 8 11.05 4.27 11.00
CA TRP A 8 11.47 2.87 11.07
C TRP A 8 11.28 2.18 9.70
N LEU A 9 10.09 2.29 9.11
CA LEU A 9 9.78 1.68 7.82
C LEU A 9 10.59 2.29 6.69
N MET A 10 10.80 3.61 6.67
CA MET A 10 11.64 4.25 5.66
C MET A 10 13.11 3.80 5.76
N HIS A 11 13.61 3.54 6.98
CA HIS A 11 14.95 2.99 7.18
C HIS A 11 15.07 1.55 6.73
N LEU A 12 14.05 0.72 6.95
CA LEU A 12 14.02 -0.67 6.46
C LEU A 12 13.92 -0.69 4.93
N ALA A 13 12.93 0.00 4.35
CA ALA A 13 12.71 0.10 2.90
C ALA A 13 13.85 0.75 2.10
N ARG A 14 14.76 1.46 2.78
CA ARG A 14 15.99 1.98 2.18
C ARG A 14 17.04 0.89 1.96
N ARG A 15 17.07 -0.13 2.82
CA ARG A 15 18.07 -1.19 2.85
C ARG A 15 17.59 -2.45 2.17
N GLU A 16 16.33 -2.79 2.38
CA GLU A 16 15.75 -4.06 1.96
C GLU A 16 14.69 -3.82 0.90
N GLU A 17 14.99 -4.21 -0.34
CA GLU A 17 14.03 -4.14 -1.45
C GLU A 17 13.00 -5.26 -1.38
N ASP A 18 13.40 -6.43 -0.86
CA ASP A 18 12.56 -7.63 -0.71
C ASP A 18 11.38 -7.44 0.24
N ILE A 19 11.29 -6.32 0.97
CA ILE A 19 10.09 -5.94 1.73
C ILE A 19 8.89 -5.62 0.80
N PHE A 20 9.16 -5.35 -0.48
CA PHE A 20 8.15 -5.05 -1.50
C PHE A 20 7.91 -6.24 -2.41
N GLN A 21 6.64 -6.54 -2.68
CA GLN A 21 6.20 -7.57 -3.59
C GLN A 21 6.61 -7.27 -5.04
N TYR A 22 6.52 -6.00 -5.45
CA TYR A 22 6.91 -5.58 -6.79
C TYR A 22 8.26 -4.85 -6.75
N PRO A 23 9.20 -5.15 -7.68
CA PRO A 23 10.49 -4.48 -7.72
C PRO A 23 10.34 -2.98 -7.95
N ARG A 24 11.32 -2.21 -7.50
CA ARG A 24 11.37 -0.77 -7.74
C ARG A 24 11.78 -0.49 -9.17
N LEU A 25 11.04 0.37 -9.87
CA LEU A 25 11.44 0.87 -11.18
C LEU A 25 12.09 2.24 -11.02
N THR A 26 13.36 2.36 -11.39
CA THR A 26 14.20 3.55 -11.10
C THR A 26 14.49 4.41 -12.32
N GLU A 27 14.17 3.93 -13.51
CA GLU A 27 14.33 4.65 -14.77
C GLU A 27 13.02 5.31 -15.21
N GLU A 28 13.13 6.29 -16.11
CA GLU A 28 11.95 6.80 -16.81
C GLU A 28 11.43 5.70 -17.73
N ILE A 29 10.25 5.18 -17.39
CA ILE A 29 9.58 4.10 -18.09
C ILE A 29 8.28 4.61 -18.68
N THR A 30 7.86 3.99 -19.76
CA THR A 30 6.51 4.19 -20.29
C THR A 30 5.49 3.36 -19.49
N LEU A 31 4.20 3.70 -19.60
CA LEU A 31 3.15 2.99 -18.86
C LEU A 31 3.05 1.51 -19.27
N ASP A 32 3.19 1.19 -20.56
CA ASP A 32 3.23 -0.19 -21.07
C ASP A 32 4.40 -0.98 -20.48
N GLN A 33 5.57 -0.35 -20.33
CA GLN A 33 6.73 -0.97 -19.69
C GLN A 33 6.48 -1.19 -18.19
N ALA A 34 5.86 -0.23 -17.49
CA ALA A 34 5.52 -0.37 -16.08
C ALA A 34 4.53 -1.54 -15.86
N ILE A 35 3.48 -1.59 -16.68
CA ILE A 35 2.47 -2.66 -16.65
C ILE A 35 3.14 -4.00 -16.97
N GLY A 36 3.87 -4.09 -18.08
CA GLY A 36 4.49 -5.35 -18.52
C GLY A 36 5.55 -5.90 -17.56
N ARG A 37 6.19 -5.05 -16.75
CA ARG A 37 7.20 -5.48 -15.76
C ARG A 37 6.62 -5.86 -14.40
N LEU A 38 5.58 -5.17 -13.93
CA LEU A 38 5.07 -5.37 -12.55
C LEU A 38 3.77 -6.17 -12.49
N VAL A 39 2.97 -6.12 -13.55
CA VAL A 39 1.78 -6.96 -13.68
C VAL A 39 2.25 -8.32 -14.22
N LEU A 40 2.90 -9.10 -13.36
CA LEU A 40 3.46 -10.42 -13.67
C LEU A 40 2.36 -11.51 -13.72
N ALA A 41 1.74 -11.66 -14.89
CA ALA A 41 1.20 -12.91 -15.44
C ALA A 41 0.93 -12.65 -16.93
N PRO A 42 1.03 -13.63 -17.85
CA PRO A 42 1.23 -13.42 -19.30
C PRO A 42 0.10 -12.70 -20.10
N GLU A 43 -0.81 -11.97 -19.46
CA GLU A 43 -2.15 -11.69 -19.98
C GLU A 43 -2.73 -10.30 -19.62
N ALA A 44 -1.94 -9.37 -19.05
CA ALA A 44 -2.33 -7.96 -19.02
C ALA A 44 -2.04 -7.35 -20.40
N VAL A 45 -3.08 -7.07 -21.18
CA VAL A 45 -2.92 -6.50 -22.52
C VAL A 45 -3.07 -4.99 -22.42
N PHE A 46 -2.00 -4.28 -22.80
CA PHE A 46 -2.06 -2.86 -23.06
C PHE A 46 -2.72 -2.65 -24.43
N ASP A 47 -3.93 -2.09 -24.43
CA ASP A 47 -4.78 -1.92 -25.61
C ASP A 47 -4.60 -0.53 -26.26
N GLY A 48 -3.45 0.11 -25.99
CA GLY A 48 -3.07 1.39 -26.56
C GLY A 48 -3.56 2.59 -25.75
N CYS A 49 -3.20 3.77 -26.26
CA CYS A 49 -3.66 5.04 -25.72
C CYS A 49 -4.37 5.85 -26.80
N VAL A 50 -5.42 6.56 -26.40
CA VAL A 50 -6.14 7.49 -27.25
C VAL A 50 -5.90 8.91 -26.71
N GLU A 51 -5.55 9.82 -27.62
CA GLU A 51 -5.42 11.25 -27.34
C GLU A 51 -6.77 11.93 -27.62
N ASP A 52 -7.30 12.63 -26.61
CA ASP A 52 -8.53 13.42 -26.71
C ASP A 52 -8.17 14.88 -26.33
N ASP A 53 -8.47 15.89 -27.18
CA ASP A 53 -7.97 17.28 -27.00
C ASP A 53 -9.07 18.34 -27.22
N PRO A 54 -9.21 19.34 -26.31
CA PRO A 54 -8.30 20.52 -26.31
C PRO A 54 -7.53 20.85 -24.99
N ASP A 55 -7.47 19.96 -23.99
CA ASP A 55 -6.66 20.16 -22.75
C ASP A 55 -5.65 19.02 -22.44
N LYS A 56 -5.23 18.24 -23.44
CA LYS A 56 -4.16 17.22 -23.39
C LYS A 56 -4.38 16.07 -22.39
N MET A 57 -5.47 15.32 -22.56
CA MET A 57 -5.71 14.10 -21.79
C MET A 57 -5.45 12.86 -22.66
N THR A 58 -4.51 12.03 -22.25
CA THR A 58 -4.29 10.70 -22.84
C THR A 58 -4.91 9.67 -21.92
N TRP A 59 -5.75 8.79 -22.44
CA TRP A 59 -6.20 7.63 -21.69
C TRP A 59 -5.66 6.37 -22.34
N CYS A 60 -5.20 5.44 -21.51
CA CYS A 60 -4.67 4.16 -21.93
C CYS A 60 -5.55 3.06 -21.36
N HIS A 61 -6.02 2.20 -22.24
CA HIS A 61 -6.84 1.05 -21.89
C HIS A 61 -5.96 -0.14 -21.61
N SER A 62 -6.26 -0.88 -20.57
CA SER A 62 -5.65 -2.17 -20.33
C SER A 62 -6.67 -3.09 -19.69
N TYR A 63 -6.57 -4.38 -19.99
CA TYR A 63 -7.43 -5.40 -19.40
C TYR A 63 -6.60 -6.56 -18.87
N ASP A 64 -7.07 -7.16 -17.78
CA ASP A 64 -6.48 -8.38 -17.23
C ASP A 64 -7.10 -9.65 -17.86
N ARG A 65 -6.57 -10.82 -17.46
CA ARG A 65 -7.05 -12.14 -17.91
C ARG A 65 -8.54 -12.39 -17.64
N CYS A 66 -9.09 -11.79 -16.59
CA CYS A 66 -10.48 -11.96 -16.21
C CYS A 66 -11.42 -11.05 -17.02
N GLY A 67 -10.87 -10.25 -17.95
CA GLY A 67 -11.61 -9.25 -18.72
C GLY A 67 -11.90 -7.99 -17.91
N SER A 68 -11.33 -7.85 -16.71
CA SER A 68 -11.48 -6.62 -15.94
C SER A 68 -10.69 -5.52 -16.63
N SER A 69 -11.41 -4.51 -17.10
CA SER A 69 -10.83 -3.34 -17.74
C SER A 69 -10.39 -2.35 -16.67
N PHE A 70 -9.26 -1.70 -16.92
CA PHE A 70 -8.84 -0.54 -16.15
C PHE A 70 -8.31 0.54 -17.08
N TYR A 71 -8.51 1.77 -16.66
CA TYR A 71 -8.15 2.94 -17.45
C TYR A 71 -7.12 3.75 -16.69
N VAL A 72 -6.02 4.05 -17.36
CA VAL A 72 -5.02 4.98 -16.86
C VAL A 72 -5.11 6.26 -17.67
N TYR A 73 -5.49 7.33 -17.00
CA TYR A 73 -5.61 8.64 -17.59
C TYR A 73 -4.42 9.48 -17.19
N ARG A 74 -3.89 10.29 -18.11
CA ARG A 74 -2.81 11.23 -17.82
C ARG A 74 -3.05 12.56 -18.51
N ASN A 75 -2.55 13.62 -17.87
CA ASN A 75 -2.37 14.92 -18.49
C ASN A 75 -0.89 15.35 -18.37
N THR A 76 -0.59 16.63 -18.55
CA THR A 76 0.80 17.14 -18.54
C THR A 76 1.53 16.89 -17.21
N PHE A 77 0.83 16.78 -16.07
CA PHE A 77 1.45 16.68 -14.75
C PHE A 77 0.85 15.62 -13.84
N GLN A 78 -0.27 15.00 -14.23
CA GLN A 78 -1.04 14.09 -13.37
C GLN A 78 -1.35 12.80 -14.10
N VAL A 79 -1.50 11.74 -13.31
CA VAL A 79 -2.01 10.45 -13.75
C VAL A 79 -3.08 10.00 -12.75
N TRP A 80 -4.10 9.29 -13.21
CA TRP A 80 -5.08 8.63 -12.35
C TRP A 80 -5.49 7.30 -12.93
N LEU A 81 -6.01 6.46 -12.04
CA LEU A 81 -6.36 5.07 -12.31
C LEU A 81 -7.83 4.90 -11.98
N ASP A 82 -8.59 4.48 -12.97
CA ASP A 82 -9.95 4.00 -12.83
C ASP A 82 -9.94 2.47 -12.91
N VAL A 83 -10.39 1.86 -11.81
CA VAL A 83 -10.50 0.41 -11.62
C VAL A 83 -11.93 0.03 -11.19
N SER A 84 -12.91 0.89 -11.52
CA SER A 84 -14.32 0.71 -11.18
C SER A 84 -14.91 -0.60 -11.73
N GLU A 85 -14.43 -1.04 -12.89
CA GLU A 85 -14.85 -2.27 -13.57
C GLU A 85 -14.04 -3.52 -13.15
N SER A 86 -13.13 -3.40 -12.18
CA SER A 86 -12.28 -4.53 -11.75
C SER A 86 -12.85 -5.33 -10.58
N GLU A 87 -12.84 -6.66 -10.70
CA GLU A 87 -13.28 -7.52 -9.62
C GLU A 87 -12.28 -7.58 -8.44
N PRO A 88 -12.78 -7.61 -7.19
CA PRO A 88 -11.93 -7.79 -6.01
C PRO A 88 -11.10 -9.09 -6.03
N GLY A 89 -9.78 -8.99 -6.20
CA GLY A 89 -8.85 -10.13 -6.11
C GLY A 89 -8.04 -10.41 -7.38
N SER A 90 -8.22 -9.64 -8.44
CA SER A 90 -7.57 -9.83 -9.74
C SER A 90 -6.15 -9.27 -9.87
N GLY A 91 -5.46 -8.98 -8.76
CA GLY A 91 -4.09 -8.42 -8.80
C GLY A 91 -4.02 -6.89 -8.91
N GLY A 92 -5.06 -6.17 -8.48
CA GLY A 92 -5.11 -4.70 -8.51
C GLY A 92 -3.93 -3.99 -7.82
N SER A 93 -3.28 -4.60 -6.83
CA SER A 93 -2.05 -4.05 -6.23
C SER A 93 -0.91 -3.88 -7.22
N ALA A 94 -0.79 -4.79 -8.21
CA ALA A 94 0.20 -4.70 -9.27
C ALA A 94 -0.05 -3.49 -10.18
N ILE A 95 -1.32 -3.22 -10.51
CA ILE A 95 -1.72 -2.06 -11.31
C ILE A 95 -1.38 -0.76 -10.57
N TYR A 96 -1.73 -0.66 -9.29
CA TYR A 96 -1.35 0.48 -8.47
C TYR A 96 0.18 0.65 -8.37
N ALA A 97 0.92 -0.45 -8.24
CA ALA A 97 2.38 -0.42 -8.22
C ALA A 97 2.97 0.05 -9.57
N ALA A 98 2.42 -0.41 -10.69
CA ALA A 98 2.81 0.01 -12.04
C ALA A 98 2.54 1.50 -12.26
N VAL A 99 1.32 1.97 -12.01
CA VAL A 99 0.95 3.38 -12.18
C VAL A 99 1.74 4.29 -11.22
N GLY A 100 1.93 3.87 -9.97
CA GLY A 100 2.76 4.60 -9.01
C GLY A 100 4.23 4.69 -9.43
N SER A 101 4.77 3.63 -10.02
CA SER A 101 6.14 3.61 -10.55
C SER A 101 6.30 4.50 -11.77
N PHE A 102 5.34 4.44 -12.70
CA PHE A 102 5.25 5.33 -13.85
C PHE A 102 5.17 6.80 -13.42
N ALA A 103 4.30 7.11 -12.44
CA ALA A 103 4.16 8.45 -11.91
C ALA A 103 5.48 8.97 -11.31
N HIS A 104 6.14 8.15 -10.50
CA HIS A 104 7.42 8.50 -9.91
C HIS A 104 8.52 8.73 -10.98
N GLY A 105 8.68 7.78 -11.92
CA GLY A 105 9.72 7.83 -12.96
C GLY A 105 9.57 9.04 -13.89
N CYS A 106 8.34 9.37 -14.27
CA CYS A 106 8.04 10.48 -15.17
C CYS A 106 7.69 11.80 -14.46
N ARG A 107 7.82 11.86 -13.12
CA ARG A 107 7.50 13.05 -12.30
C ARG A 107 6.05 13.54 -12.42
N TYR A 108 5.12 12.62 -12.66
CA TYR A 108 3.69 12.89 -12.54
C TYR A 108 3.23 12.82 -11.08
N THR A 109 2.09 13.45 -10.80
CA THR A 109 1.35 13.26 -9.56
C THR A 109 0.25 12.22 -9.79
N PHE A 110 0.31 11.08 -9.10
CA PHE A 110 -0.74 10.08 -9.11
C PHE A 110 -1.90 10.53 -8.21
N ILE A 111 -2.94 11.09 -8.81
CA ILE A 111 -4.16 11.55 -8.13
C ILE A 111 -5.21 10.42 -8.06
N GLY A 112 -6.21 10.59 -7.20
CA GLY A 112 -7.36 9.68 -7.16
C GLY A 112 -8.25 9.85 -8.38
N ASP A 113 -9.07 8.85 -8.65
CA ASP A 113 -10.06 8.90 -9.74
C ASP A 113 -11.00 10.11 -9.56
N PRO A 114 -11.03 11.07 -10.52
CA PRO A 114 -11.93 12.22 -10.48
C PRO A 114 -13.42 11.84 -10.50
N GLN A 115 -13.79 10.67 -11.03
CA GLN A 115 -15.17 10.18 -11.03
C GLN A 115 -15.60 9.63 -9.67
N GLY A 116 -14.66 9.50 -8.75
CA GLY A 116 -14.89 9.12 -7.36
C GLY A 116 -14.23 7.80 -6.98
N LEU A 117 -14.07 7.59 -5.68
CA LEU A 117 -13.58 6.33 -5.11
C LEU A 117 -14.73 5.55 -4.53
N SER A 118 -14.85 4.27 -4.87
CA SER A 118 -15.72 3.32 -4.15
C SER A 118 -15.25 3.10 -2.70
N ASP A 119 -16.13 2.56 -1.87
CA ASP A 119 -15.87 2.30 -0.45
C ASP A 119 -14.64 1.40 -0.24
N MET A 120 -14.54 0.36 -1.08
CA MET A 120 -13.41 -0.55 -1.10
C MET A 120 -12.13 0.11 -1.67
N ALA A 121 -12.27 0.97 -2.69
CA ALA A 121 -11.13 1.68 -3.29
C ALA A 121 -10.48 2.67 -2.31
N LEU A 122 -11.27 3.26 -1.39
CA LEU A 122 -10.79 4.19 -0.38
C LEU A 122 -9.65 3.60 0.48
N ARG A 123 -9.80 2.34 0.91
CA ARG A 123 -8.81 1.61 1.73
C ARG A 123 -7.63 1.14 0.89
N ARG A 124 -7.91 0.46 -0.23
CA ARG A 124 -6.89 -0.09 -1.14
C ARG A 124 -5.93 0.98 -1.66
N ARG A 125 -6.47 2.13 -2.06
CA ARG A 125 -5.65 3.25 -2.54
C ARG A 125 -4.72 3.76 -1.45
N THR A 126 -5.18 3.84 -0.20
CA THR A 126 -4.33 4.27 0.93
C THR A 126 -3.18 3.30 1.16
N ASP A 127 -3.44 1.98 1.12
CA ASP A 127 -2.40 0.96 1.24
C ASP A 127 -1.39 1.00 0.07
N ALA A 128 -1.89 1.22 -1.15
CA ALA A 128 -1.06 1.40 -2.34
C ALA A 128 -0.19 2.67 -2.25
N MET A 129 -0.77 3.78 -1.80
CA MET A 129 -0.04 5.03 -1.57
C MET A 129 1.05 4.85 -0.51
N LEU A 130 0.76 4.16 0.59
CA LEU A 130 1.75 3.86 1.63
C LEU A 130 2.91 3.03 1.07
N SER A 131 2.60 1.95 0.36
CA SER A 131 3.61 1.07 -0.25
C SER A 131 4.48 1.83 -1.25
N SER A 132 3.86 2.64 -2.13
CA SER A 132 4.55 3.50 -3.08
C SER A 132 5.42 4.55 -2.39
N ALA A 133 4.92 5.18 -1.33
CA ALA A 133 5.67 6.20 -0.59
C ALA A 133 6.89 5.63 0.14
N LEU A 134 6.78 4.43 0.71
CA LEU A 134 7.91 3.73 1.33
C LEU A 134 8.93 3.29 0.26
N LYS A 135 8.44 2.72 -0.85
CA LYS A 135 9.29 2.28 -1.97
C LYS A 135 10.11 3.44 -2.52
N TYR A 136 9.47 4.56 -2.84
CA TYR A 136 10.13 5.72 -3.41
C TYR A 136 10.66 6.73 -2.38
N ARG A 137 10.50 6.43 -1.09
CA ARG A 137 11.00 7.22 0.04
C ARG A 137 10.51 8.68 0.01
N GLY A 138 9.27 8.89 -0.43
CA GLY A 138 8.70 10.21 -0.62
C GLY A 138 7.26 10.15 -1.11
N THR A 139 6.58 11.29 -1.08
CA THR A 139 5.17 11.39 -1.48
C THR A 139 4.94 12.40 -2.60
N SER A 140 6.01 12.88 -3.27
CA SER A 140 5.91 13.93 -4.29
C SER A 140 5.14 13.49 -5.54
N HIS A 141 5.14 12.20 -5.84
CA HIS A 141 4.42 11.60 -6.96
C HIS A 141 3.02 11.13 -6.58
N LEU A 142 2.53 11.45 -5.38
CA LEU A 142 1.24 11.00 -4.87
C LEU A 142 0.37 12.20 -4.48
N ALA A 143 -0.92 12.07 -4.71
CA ALA A 143 -1.92 12.93 -4.08
C ALA A 143 -3.13 12.11 -3.63
N PRO A 144 -3.66 12.38 -2.43
CA PRO A 144 -4.89 11.76 -1.96
C PRO A 144 -6.09 12.27 -2.76
N HIS A 145 -7.10 11.43 -2.89
CA HIS A 145 -8.43 11.84 -3.33
C HIS A 145 -9.15 12.62 -2.22
N GLN A 146 -10.10 13.50 -2.56
CA GLN A 146 -10.88 14.27 -1.56
C GLN A 146 -11.55 13.35 -0.53
N ARG A 147 -12.13 12.23 -0.97
CA ARG A 147 -12.70 11.21 -0.08
C ARG A 147 -11.69 10.61 0.93
N GLN A 148 -10.40 10.52 0.58
CA GLN A 148 -9.36 10.09 1.54
C GLN A 148 -9.05 11.19 2.56
N LEU A 149 -9.07 12.46 2.13
CA LEU A 149 -8.91 13.61 3.03
C LEU A 149 -10.09 13.74 4.00
N ASP A 150 -11.30 13.47 3.53
CA ASP A 150 -12.52 13.56 4.35
C ASP A 150 -12.70 12.33 5.27
N GLY A 151 -12.22 11.17 4.83
CA GLY A 151 -12.47 9.88 5.49
C GLY A 151 -13.93 9.43 5.37
N SER A 152 -14.27 8.36 6.09
CA SER A 152 -15.64 7.87 6.24
C SER A 152 -15.81 7.18 7.59
N LYS A 153 -16.58 7.82 8.49
CA LYS A 153 -16.89 7.25 9.81
C LYS A 153 -17.71 5.95 9.71
N GLU A 154 -18.63 5.88 8.75
CA GLU A 154 -19.45 4.69 8.50
C GLU A 154 -18.59 3.50 8.11
N LEU A 155 -17.55 3.74 7.31
CA LEU A 155 -16.59 2.73 6.91
C LEU A 155 -15.41 2.62 7.88
N GLY A 156 -15.40 3.31 9.03
CA GLY A 156 -14.25 3.28 9.95
C GLY A 156 -12.93 3.80 9.38
N VAL A 157 -12.94 4.54 8.27
CA VAL A 157 -11.74 5.11 7.65
C VAL A 157 -11.55 6.54 8.16
N PRO A 158 -10.51 6.83 8.96
CA PRO A 158 -10.26 8.21 9.41
C PRO A 158 -9.77 9.11 8.26
N PRO A 159 -9.94 10.43 8.39
CA PRO A 159 -9.42 11.39 7.41
C PRO A 159 -7.90 11.36 7.33
N LEU A 160 -7.36 11.41 6.12
CA LEU A 160 -5.92 11.53 5.90
C LEU A 160 -5.45 12.97 6.12
N VAL A 161 -4.37 13.14 6.89
CA VAL A 161 -3.68 14.41 7.04
C VAL A 161 -2.57 14.49 6.00
N TRP A 162 -2.67 15.44 5.08
CA TRP A 162 -1.72 15.61 3.98
C TRP A 162 -1.06 16.98 4.00
N CYS A 163 0.27 17.00 3.85
CA CYS A 163 1.09 18.21 3.86
C CYS A 163 2.33 18.06 2.97
N SER A 164 3.24 19.03 3.00
CA SER A 164 4.49 18.98 2.23
C SER A 164 5.56 18.05 2.81
N ASP A 165 5.40 17.57 4.05
CA ASP A 165 6.35 16.70 4.73
C ASP A 165 6.04 15.21 4.46
N PRO A 166 6.86 14.49 3.68
CA PRO A 166 6.60 13.11 3.32
C PRO A 166 6.55 12.16 4.52
N VAL A 167 7.32 12.42 5.58
CA VAL A 167 7.31 11.56 6.78
C VAL A 167 5.98 11.68 7.51
N SER A 168 5.44 12.90 7.60
CA SER A 168 4.12 13.14 8.19
C SER A 168 3.01 12.48 7.36
N ASN A 169 3.10 12.55 6.03
CA ASN A 169 2.14 11.91 5.14
C ASN A 169 2.16 10.39 5.27
N ILE A 170 3.36 9.77 5.31
CA ILE A 170 3.52 8.33 5.55
C ILE A 170 2.96 7.95 6.91
N GLN A 171 3.27 8.69 7.96
CA GLN A 171 2.71 8.45 9.30
C GLN A 171 1.18 8.53 9.29
N SER A 172 0.60 9.50 8.59
CA SER A 172 -0.86 9.59 8.45
C SER A 172 -1.45 8.39 7.73
N MET A 173 -0.83 7.90 6.65
CA MET A 173 -1.29 6.71 5.94
C MET A 173 -1.20 5.45 6.82
N ILE A 174 -0.15 5.33 7.65
CA ILE A 174 -0.01 4.24 8.62
C ILE A 174 -1.17 4.24 9.61
N HIS A 175 -1.53 5.40 10.16
CA HIS A 175 -2.67 5.50 11.09
C HIS A 175 -3.99 5.16 10.41
N VAL A 176 -4.24 5.67 9.21
CA VAL A 176 -5.45 5.33 8.45
C VAL A 176 -5.52 3.82 8.21
N ALA A 177 -4.43 3.17 7.80
CA ALA A 177 -4.40 1.73 7.56
C ALA A 177 -4.70 0.92 8.84
N VAL A 178 -4.08 1.28 9.97
CA VAL A 178 -4.29 0.61 11.26
C VAL A 178 -5.73 0.81 11.76
N ASP A 179 -6.20 2.05 11.86
CA ASP A 179 -7.51 2.36 12.41
C ASP A 179 -8.64 1.77 11.55
N SER A 180 -8.47 1.78 10.22
CA SER A 180 -9.45 1.19 9.30
C SER A 180 -9.53 -0.33 9.46
N MET A 181 -8.39 -1.01 9.69
CA MET A 181 -8.38 -2.45 9.92
C MET A 181 -8.93 -2.81 11.31
N GLU A 182 -8.57 -2.05 12.35
CA GLU A 182 -9.09 -2.25 13.70
C GLU A 182 -10.61 -2.07 13.81
N PHE A 183 -11.19 -1.27 12.91
CA PHE A 183 -12.64 -1.14 12.80
C PHE A 183 -13.31 -2.41 12.23
N ASP A 184 -12.71 -3.04 11.23
CA ASP A 184 -13.27 -4.24 10.58
C ASP A 184 -12.94 -5.53 11.32
N LEU A 185 -11.76 -5.59 11.95
CA LEU A 185 -11.22 -6.76 12.64
C LEU A 185 -10.61 -6.32 13.99
N PRO A 186 -11.43 -6.11 15.03
CA PRO A 186 -10.97 -5.68 16.35
C PRO A 186 -9.93 -6.62 16.99
N GLU A 187 -9.97 -7.92 16.67
CA GLU A 187 -9.04 -8.96 17.14
C GLU A 187 -7.58 -8.65 16.81
N ILE A 188 -7.32 -7.81 15.79
CA ILE A 188 -5.96 -7.38 15.45
C ILE A 188 -5.30 -6.57 16.58
N LYS A 189 -6.09 -6.09 17.55
CA LYS A 189 -5.60 -5.38 18.74
C LYS A 189 -4.84 -6.25 19.71
N ASP A 190 -5.11 -7.54 19.69
CA ASP A 190 -4.60 -8.50 20.66
C ASP A 190 -3.29 -9.15 20.19
N VAL A 191 -3.01 -9.08 18.88
CA VAL A 191 -1.77 -9.60 18.28
C VAL A 191 -0.75 -8.49 18.03
N TYR A 192 0.52 -8.87 17.90
CA TYR A 192 1.62 -7.93 17.67
C TYR A 192 2.78 -8.59 16.92
N TYR A 193 3.69 -7.76 16.43
CA TYR A 193 4.99 -8.19 15.92
C TYR A 193 6.03 -7.99 17.01
N ASP A 194 6.64 -9.08 17.47
CA ASP A 194 7.78 -9.03 18.38
C ASP A 194 9.05 -8.77 17.58
N PHE A 195 9.59 -7.56 17.68
CA PHE A 195 10.80 -7.16 16.98
C PHE A 195 12.08 -7.87 17.48
N SER A 196 12.09 -8.35 18.71
CA SER A 196 13.22 -9.10 19.26
C SER A 196 13.20 -10.54 18.78
N ALA A 197 12.02 -11.18 18.82
CA ALA A 197 11.83 -12.54 18.31
C ALA A 197 11.74 -12.58 16.78
N LYS A 198 11.53 -11.42 16.13
CA LYS A 198 11.28 -11.27 14.68
C LYS A 198 10.13 -12.18 14.25
N ALA A 199 8.99 -12.07 14.93
CA ALA A 199 7.85 -12.95 14.70
C ALA A 199 6.52 -12.25 14.99
N PHE A 200 5.47 -12.67 14.29
CA PHE A 200 4.10 -12.34 14.65
C PHE A 200 3.67 -13.20 15.84
N CYS A 201 3.11 -12.57 16.87
CA CYS A 201 2.78 -13.19 18.14
C CYS A 201 1.33 -12.94 18.55
N ASP A 202 0.78 -13.93 19.25
CA ASP A 202 -0.47 -13.82 20.00
C ASP A 202 -0.27 -13.06 21.33
N PRO A 203 -1.34 -12.78 22.11
CA PRO A 203 -1.23 -12.10 23.39
C PRO A 203 -0.33 -12.80 24.42
N ASP A 204 -0.20 -14.12 24.33
CA ASP A 204 0.62 -14.94 25.22
C ASP A 204 2.10 -14.96 24.78
N GLY A 205 2.46 -14.28 23.68
CA GLY A 205 3.80 -14.26 23.10
C GLY A 205 4.16 -15.50 22.28
N ARG A 206 3.18 -16.33 21.92
CA ARG A 206 3.40 -17.50 21.06
C ARG A 206 3.33 -17.09 19.59
N PRO A 207 4.03 -17.79 18.68
CA PRO A 207 3.92 -17.52 17.25
C PRO A 207 2.48 -17.59 16.76
N LEU A 208 2.04 -16.54 16.06
CA LEU A 208 0.72 -16.45 15.46
C LEU A 208 0.65 -17.39 14.25
N LEU A 209 -0.26 -18.36 14.30
CA LEU A 209 -0.39 -19.37 13.25
C LEU A 209 -1.03 -18.79 11.99
N GLU A 210 -0.54 -19.19 10.81
CA GLU A 210 -1.12 -18.75 9.54
C GLU A 210 -2.58 -19.19 9.36
N THR A 211 -3.01 -20.27 10.00
CA THR A 211 -4.42 -20.71 9.99
C THR A 211 -5.35 -19.70 10.65
N VAL A 212 -4.87 -18.99 11.68
CA VAL A 212 -5.63 -17.89 12.31
C VAL A 212 -5.77 -16.74 11.31
N LEU A 213 -4.67 -16.32 10.68
CA LEU A 213 -4.68 -15.27 9.66
C LEU A 213 -5.56 -15.63 8.46
N GLY A 214 -5.53 -16.91 8.03
CA GLY A 214 -6.41 -17.43 7.00
C GLY A 214 -7.88 -17.32 7.39
N SER A 215 -8.25 -17.71 8.62
CA SER A 215 -9.63 -17.59 9.09
C SER A 215 -10.13 -16.13 9.12
N TRP A 216 -9.26 -15.18 9.47
CA TRP A 216 -9.60 -13.75 9.47
C TRP A 216 -9.76 -13.21 8.05
N SER A 217 -8.86 -13.60 7.14
CA SER A 217 -8.97 -13.28 5.70
C SER A 217 -10.30 -13.78 5.12
N ASP A 218 -10.68 -15.02 5.42
CA ASP A 218 -11.93 -15.62 4.95
C ASP A 218 -13.16 -14.92 5.54
N HIS A 219 -13.13 -14.59 6.84
CA HIS A 219 -14.18 -13.84 7.49
C HIS A 219 -14.41 -12.47 6.83
N LEU A 220 -13.32 -11.73 6.60
CA LEU A 220 -13.36 -10.44 5.91
C LEU A 220 -13.93 -10.61 4.49
N ALA A 221 -13.46 -11.60 3.73
CA ALA A 221 -13.95 -11.88 2.39
C ALA A 221 -15.45 -12.19 2.33
N GLY A 222 -15.96 -12.96 3.29
CA GLY A 222 -17.38 -13.30 3.41
C GLY A 222 -18.27 -12.16 3.89
N SER A 223 -17.71 -11.16 4.59
CA SER A 223 -18.47 -10.03 5.14
C SER A 223 -18.92 -9.00 4.10
N GLY A 224 -18.30 -8.99 2.92
CA GLY A 224 -18.56 -7.98 1.87
C GLY A 224 -18.07 -6.56 2.20
N LYS A 225 -17.46 -6.33 3.37
CA LYS A 225 -17.01 -4.99 3.83
C LYS A 225 -15.61 -4.65 3.36
N THR A 226 -14.66 -5.54 3.62
CA THR A 226 -13.23 -5.39 3.29
C THR A 226 -12.69 -6.75 2.88
N ARG A 227 -11.77 -6.80 1.90
CA ARG A 227 -10.98 -8.01 1.61
C ARG A 227 -9.52 -7.72 1.95
N ALA A 228 -8.93 -8.53 2.81
CA ALA A 228 -7.53 -8.44 3.20
C ALA A 228 -6.94 -9.85 3.20
N GLY A 229 -5.89 -10.07 2.41
CA GLY A 229 -5.13 -11.32 2.44
C GLY A 229 -4.19 -11.38 3.63
N ILE A 230 -3.52 -12.52 3.81
CA ILE A 230 -2.58 -12.77 4.92
C ILE A 230 -1.49 -11.68 4.99
N SER A 231 -0.89 -11.28 3.86
CA SER A 231 0.14 -10.24 3.84
C SER A 231 -0.40 -8.87 4.28
N THR A 232 -1.65 -8.53 3.94
CA THR A 232 -2.31 -7.30 4.39
C THR A 232 -2.54 -7.31 5.91
N LEU A 233 -2.93 -8.47 6.47
CA LEU A 233 -3.09 -8.65 7.91
C LEU A 233 -1.73 -8.53 8.64
N LYS A 234 -0.72 -9.27 8.19
CA LYS A 234 0.66 -9.18 8.71
C LYS A 234 1.17 -7.73 8.65
N ARG A 235 0.97 -7.03 7.53
CA ARG A 235 1.33 -5.60 7.39
C ARG A 235 0.66 -4.78 8.48
N CYS A 236 -0.65 -4.92 8.67
CA CYS A 236 -1.36 -4.15 9.68
C CYS A 236 -0.86 -4.45 11.11
N ILE A 237 -0.55 -5.72 11.43
CA ILE A 237 0.03 -6.10 12.73
C ILE A 237 1.40 -5.43 12.93
N LEU A 238 2.26 -5.43 11.91
CA LEU A 238 3.55 -4.72 11.95
C LEU A 238 3.36 -3.21 12.17
N LEU A 239 2.50 -2.58 11.36
CA LEU A 239 2.21 -1.14 11.45
C LEU A 239 1.70 -0.75 12.84
N ARG A 240 0.74 -1.52 13.37
CA ARG A 240 0.20 -1.31 14.70
C ARG A 240 1.27 -1.45 15.78
N SER A 241 2.10 -2.48 15.70
CA SER A 241 3.18 -2.72 16.67
C SER A 241 4.17 -1.55 16.70
N LEU A 242 4.51 -0.99 15.53
CA LEU A 242 5.31 0.23 15.43
C LEU A 242 4.62 1.45 16.03
N VAL A 243 3.33 1.65 15.77
CA VAL A 243 2.54 2.77 16.33
C VAL A 243 2.46 2.69 17.86
N CYS A 244 2.26 1.49 18.40
CA CYS A 244 2.14 1.24 19.84
C CYS A 244 3.49 1.23 20.57
N GLN A 245 4.61 1.37 19.86
CA GLN A 245 5.93 1.25 20.48
C GLN A 245 6.22 2.36 21.51
N LYS A 246 6.62 1.93 22.70
CA LYS A 246 7.06 2.81 23.80
C LYS A 246 8.33 3.57 23.43
N SER A 247 8.44 4.82 23.88
CA SER A 247 9.56 5.73 23.54
C SER A 247 10.94 5.16 23.89
N GLU A 248 11.07 4.45 25.00
CA GLU A 248 12.33 3.91 25.51
C GLU A 248 12.94 2.84 24.59
N SER A 249 12.12 2.06 23.89
CA SER A 249 12.61 1.00 22.99
C SER A 249 12.90 1.51 21.57
N ARG A 250 12.49 2.74 21.22
CA ARG A 250 12.58 3.24 19.83
C ARG A 250 14.00 3.38 19.35
N SER A 251 14.90 3.86 20.20
CA SER A 251 16.32 4.01 19.86
C SER A 251 16.97 2.65 19.57
N GLN A 252 16.67 1.63 20.38
CA GLN A 252 17.15 0.27 20.18
C GLN A 252 16.61 -0.35 18.89
N LEU A 253 15.32 -0.14 18.60
CA LEU A 253 14.70 -0.65 17.36
C LEU A 253 15.28 0.00 16.11
N LEU A 254 15.57 1.31 16.14
CA LEU A 254 16.26 1.97 15.04
C LEU A 254 17.67 1.40 14.87
N GLU A 255 18.40 1.21 15.96
CA GLU A 255 19.74 0.60 15.94
C GLU A 255 19.71 -0.83 15.37
N GLN A 256 18.69 -1.63 15.71
CA GLN A 256 18.49 -2.97 15.14
C GLN A 256 18.31 -2.91 13.62
N ILE A 257 17.53 -1.98 13.06
CA ILE A 257 17.45 -1.84 11.59
C ILE A 257 18.83 -1.50 11.00
N LEU A 258 19.65 -0.68 11.67
CA LEU A 258 20.96 -0.31 11.15
C LEU A 258 21.92 -1.52 11.06
N ARG A 259 21.74 -2.52 11.93
CA ARG A 259 22.67 -3.66 12.09
C ARG A 259 22.14 -4.95 11.46
N GLU A 260 20.84 -5.18 11.53
CA GLU A 260 20.18 -6.47 11.30
C GLU A 260 18.95 -6.34 10.36
N SER A 261 18.91 -5.33 9.49
CA SER A 261 17.76 -5.10 8.59
C SER A 261 17.36 -6.35 7.80
N ARG A 262 18.34 -7.12 7.34
CA ARG A 262 18.12 -8.34 6.56
C ARG A 262 17.40 -9.44 7.34
N GLU A 263 17.65 -9.55 8.64
CA GLU A 263 17.01 -10.57 9.46
C GLU A 263 15.51 -10.34 9.61
N PHE A 264 15.04 -9.09 9.56
CA PHE A 264 13.61 -8.79 9.52
C PHE A 264 12.95 -9.32 8.24
N ILE A 265 13.69 -9.44 7.13
CA ILE A 265 13.17 -10.00 5.88
C ILE A 265 13.24 -11.53 5.93
N ASP A 266 14.43 -12.08 6.15
CA ASP A 266 14.70 -13.50 5.95
C ASP A 266 14.10 -14.38 7.07
N ALA A 267 14.19 -13.94 8.32
CA ALA A 267 13.65 -14.65 9.48
C ALA A 267 12.37 -14.01 10.02
N GLY A 268 12.24 -12.70 9.81
CA GLY A 268 11.16 -11.88 10.37
C GLY A 268 9.85 -11.90 9.60
N ASP A 269 9.77 -12.65 8.50
CA ASP A 269 8.54 -12.81 7.71
C ASP A 269 7.96 -11.47 7.23
N LEU A 270 8.86 -10.52 6.92
CA LEU A 270 8.50 -9.20 6.36
C LEU A 270 8.73 -9.10 4.84
N ALA A 271 9.18 -10.17 4.20
CA ALA A 271 9.31 -10.22 2.75
C ALA A 271 7.94 -9.98 2.08
N GLU A 272 7.93 -9.19 1.02
CA GLU A 272 6.74 -8.89 0.18
C GLU A 272 5.51 -8.36 0.94
N ILE A 273 5.70 -7.81 2.15
CA ILE A 273 4.61 -7.33 3.01
C ILE A 273 3.98 -6.02 2.49
N PHE A 274 4.74 -5.23 1.73
CA PHE A 274 4.27 -4.06 0.99
C PHE A 274 4.20 -4.33 -0.51
N TYR A 275 3.41 -3.54 -1.25
CA TYR A 275 3.28 -3.66 -2.70
C TYR A 275 4.44 -2.99 -3.44
#